data_AF-A0AAJ1HFV2-F1
#
_entry.id   AF-A0AAJ1HFV2-F1
#
_cell.length_a   1.000
_cell.length_b   1.000
_cell.length_c   1.000
_cell.angle_alpha   90.00
_cell.angle_beta   90.00
_cell.angle_gamma   90.00
#
_symmetry.space_group_name_H-M   'P 1'
#
loop_
_entity.id
_entity.type
_entity.pdbx_description
1 polymer ?
#
loop_
_entity_poly.entity_id
_entity_poly.type
_entity_poly.pdbx_seq_one_letter_code
_entity_poly.pdbx_strand_id
1 'polypeptide(L)' 'MAILDDLQALYDNGWDASFDYNGQACGIFIHSIHDIVVVIGDKEYQVSSLNDLISLKIGGNTLINIMDGIEVQYY' A
#
# COMPACT_ATOMS: atom_id res chain seq x y z
N MET A 1 9.49 12.05 -5.69
CA MET A 1 8.46 12.15 -4.64
C MET A 1 8.80 11.07 -3.62
N ALA A 2 8.67 11.34 -2.32
CA ALA A 2 8.96 10.29 -1.34
C ALA A 2 7.77 9.33 -1.28
N ILE A 3 8.02 8.03 -1.13
CA ILE A 3 6.95 7.01 -1.14
C ILE A 3 5.91 7.23 -0.02
N LEU A 4 6.28 7.92 1.05
CA LEU A 4 5.36 8.36 2.09
C LEU A 4 4.35 9.42 1.60
N ASP A 5 4.80 10.37 0.78
CA ASP A 5 3.94 11.40 0.19
C ASP A 5 2.93 10.75 -0.77
N ASP A 6 3.38 9.75 -1.52
CA ASP A 6 2.53 8.99 -2.44
C ASP A 6 1.46 8.20 -1.66
N LEU A 7 1.84 7.55 -0.56
CA LEU A 7 0.90 6.82 0.31
C LEU A 7 -0.13 7.77 0.96
N GLN A 8 0.30 8.97 1.37
CA GLN A 8 -0.56 10.01 1.90
C GLN A 8 -1.55 10.47 0.82
N ALA A 9 -1.08 10.70 -0.41
CA ALA A 9 -1.94 11.11 -1.53
C ALA A 9 -2.96 10.03 -1.89
N LEU A 10 -2.58 8.74 -1.88
CA LEU A 10 -3.50 7.63 -2.07
C LEU A 10 -4.64 7.67 -1.04
N TYR A 11 -4.26 7.77 0.24
CA TYR A 11 -5.22 7.80 1.34
C TYR A 11 -6.15 9.03 1.30
N ASP A 12 -5.61 10.22 1.05
CA ASP A 12 -6.37 11.47 1.06
C ASP A 12 -7.35 11.57 -0.11
N ASN A 13 -7.00 10.98 -1.26
CA ASN A 13 -7.83 11.02 -2.46
C ASN A 13 -8.71 9.77 -2.64
N GLY A 14 -8.50 8.73 -1.83
CA GLY A 14 -9.18 7.44 -2.00
C GLY A 14 -8.80 6.74 -3.31
N TRP A 15 -7.54 6.87 -3.70
CA TRP A 15 -7.01 6.25 -4.91
C TRP A 15 -6.50 4.85 -4.64
N ASP A 16 -6.48 4.04 -5.69
CA ASP A 16 -5.91 2.71 -5.65
C ASP A 16 -4.48 2.72 -6.21
N ALA A 17 -3.67 1.76 -5.77
CA ALA A 17 -2.32 1.56 -6.29
C ALA A 17 -2.05 0.10 -6.61
N SER A 18 -1.15 -0.13 -7.56
CA SER A 18 -0.59 -1.45 -7.82
C SER A 18 0.90 -1.40 -8.08
N PHE A 19 1.59 -2.48 -7.75
CA PHE A 19 3.03 -2.63 -7.96
C PHE A 19 3.41 -4.11 -8.00
N ASP A 20 4.59 -4.43 -8.51
CA ASP A 20 5.14 -5.79 -8.47
C ASP A 20 6.18 -5.93 -7.36
N TYR A 21 6.03 -6.94 -6.50
CA TYR A 21 6.99 -7.25 -5.46
C TYR A 21 7.34 -8.74 -5.47
N ASN A 22 8.63 -9.07 -5.61
CA ASN A 22 9.11 -10.45 -5.71
C ASN A 22 8.39 -11.31 -6.77
N GLY A 23 7.97 -10.70 -7.88
CA GLY A 23 7.23 -11.37 -8.95
C GLY A 23 5.75 -11.62 -8.65
N GLN A 24 5.21 -11.02 -7.59
CA GLN A 24 3.80 -11.05 -7.23
C GLN A 24 3.15 -9.69 -7.48
N ALA A 25 1.98 -9.71 -8.12
CA ALA A 25 1.14 -8.53 -8.24
C ALA A 25 0.65 -8.12 -6.85
N CYS A 26 0.81 -6.84 -6.54
CA CYS A 26 0.41 -6.23 -5.29
C CYS A 26 -0.56 -5.09 -5.54
N GLY A 27 -1.46 -4.85 -4.59
CA GLY A 27 -2.48 -3.81 -4.68
C GLY A 27 -2.73 -3.14 -3.34
N ILE A 28 -3.06 -1.85 -3.37
CA ILE A 28 -3.57 -1.07 -2.25
C ILE A 28 -4.92 -0.52 -2.71
N PHE A 29 -5.98 -0.83 -1.96
CA PHE A 29 -7.34 -0.46 -2.30
C PHE A 29 -7.96 0.36 -1.16
N ILE A 30 -8.18 1.65 -1.40
CA ILE A 30 -8.73 2.57 -0.39
C ILE A 30 -10.25 2.66 -0.56
N HIS A 31 -10.97 1.75 0.08
CA HIS A 31 -12.44 1.75 0.03
C HIS A 31 -13.00 2.91 0.87
N SER A 32 -12.37 3.18 2.02
CA SER A 32 -12.61 4.36 2.84
C SER A 32 -11.41 4.63 3.76
N ILE A 33 -11.43 5.76 4.48
CA ILE A 33 -10.43 6.07 5.51
C ILE A 33 -10.36 5.03 6.66
N HIS A 34 -11.38 4.17 6.78
CA HIS A 34 -11.46 3.12 7.79
C HIS A 34 -11.43 1.71 7.21
N ASP A 35 -11.32 1.59 5.89
CA ASP A 35 -11.34 0.31 5.18
C ASP A 35 -10.34 0.36 4.03
N ILE A 36 -9.14 -0.12 4.31
CA ILE A 36 -8.03 -0.16 3.38
C ILE A 36 -7.57 -1.61 3.26
N VAL A 37 -7.47 -2.09 2.03
CA VAL A 37 -7.07 -3.46 1.75
C VAL A 37 -5.74 -3.46 1.00
N VAL A 38 -4.75 -4.14 1.53
CA VAL A 38 -3.46 -4.37 0.87
C VAL A 38 -3.37 -5.85 0.49
N VAL A 39 -3.16 -6.11 -0.78
CA VAL A 39 -3.00 -7.47 -1.32
C VAL A 39 -1.56 -7.66 -1.78
N ILE A 40 -0.92 -8.74 -1.35
CA ILE A 40 0.44 -9.14 -1.76
C ILE A 40 0.38 -10.62 -2.16
N GLY A 41 0.32 -10.90 -3.46
CA GLY A 41 0.05 -12.25 -3.96
C GLY A 41 -1.27 -12.78 -3.40
N ASP A 42 -1.23 -13.92 -2.70
CA ASP A 42 -2.42 -14.56 -2.12
C ASP A 42 -2.80 -14.05 -0.71
N LYS A 43 -2.08 -13.05 -0.19
CA LYS A 43 -2.30 -12.52 1.16
C LYS A 43 -3.03 -11.20 1.10
N GLU A 44 -4.04 -11.08 1.94
CA GLU A 44 -4.81 -9.85 2.13
C GLU A 44 -4.58 -9.33 3.55
N TYR A 45 -4.40 -8.01 3.65
CA TYR A 45 -4.20 -7.29 4.90
C TYR A 45 -5.19 -6.13 4.95
N GLN A 46 -6.06 -6.15 5.95
CA GLN A 46 -7.00 -5.06 6.18
C GLN A 46 -6.47 -4.12 7.26
N VAL A 47 -6.49 -2.82 6.99
CA VAL A 47 -6.08 -1.77 7.92
C VAL A 47 -7.13 -0.64 7.96
N SER A 48 -7.22 0.03 9.10
CA SER A 48 -8.30 0.98 9.41
C SER A 48 -7.86 2.44 9.50
N SER A 49 -6.61 2.74 9.18
CA SER A 49 -6.05 4.08 9.20
C SER A 49 -4.77 4.19 8.39
N LEU A 50 -4.39 5.42 8.04
CA LEU A 50 -3.09 5.69 7.42
C LEU A 50 -1.90 5.25 8.28
N ASN A 51 -1.98 5.44 9.60
CA ASN A 51 -0.90 5.02 10.51
C ASN A 51 -0.71 3.49 10.51
N ASP A 52 -1.82 2.75 10.44
CA ASP A 52 -1.78 1.29 10.33
C ASP A 52 -1.22 0.86 8.98
N LEU A 53 -1.58 1.55 7.88
CA LEU A 53 -1.04 1.31 6.54
C LEU A 53 0.47 1.56 6.47
N ILE A 54 0.95 2.67 7.02
CA ILE A 54 2.38 3.04 7.14
C ILE A 54 3.14 1.98 7.96
N SER A 55 2.51 1.48 9.03
CA SER A 55 3.11 0.53 9.96
C SER A 55 2.94 -0.93 9.53
N LEU A 56 2.21 -1.20 8.45
CA LEU A 56 1.88 -2.54 7.99
C LEU A 56 3.16 -3.32 7.68
N LYS A 57 3.39 -4.43 8.38
CA LYS A 57 4.55 -5.29 8.20
C LYS A 57 4.20 -6.51 7.36
N ILE A 58 4.90 -6.68 6.25
CA ILE A 58 4.80 -7.83 5.33
C ILE A 58 6.17 -8.49 5.29
N GLY A 59 6.26 -9.74 5.75
CA GLY A 59 7.53 -10.49 5.77
C GLY A 59 8.65 -9.85 6.60
N GLY A 60 8.31 -8.99 7.57
CA GLY A 60 9.27 -8.28 8.43
C GLY A 60 9.65 -6.87 7.97
N ASN A 61 9.29 -6.49 6.74
CA ASN A 61 9.48 -5.12 6.21
C ASN A 61 8.16 -4.34 6.27
N THR A 62 8.25 -3.02 6.42
CA THR A 62 7.08 -2.14 6.29
C THR A 62 6.67 -2.01 4.82
N LEU A 63 5.40 -1.72 4.55
CA LEU A 63 4.89 -1.47 3.19
C LEU A 63 5.68 -0.38 2.47
N ILE A 64 5.99 0.71 3.17
CA ILE A 64 6.83 1.82 2.67
C ILE A 64 8.19 1.30 2.19
N ASN A 65 8.85 0.44 2.96
CA ASN A 65 10.16 -0.10 2.58
C ASN A 65 10.07 -1.08 1.40
N ILE A 66 8.91 -1.71 1.22
CA ILE A 66 8.66 -2.59 0.08
C ILE A 66 8.48 -1.77 -1.19
N MET A 67 7.69 -0.70 -1.12
CA MET A 67 7.40 0.15 -2.28
C MET A 67 8.57 1.09 -2.64
N ASP A 68 9.51 1.31 -1.72
CA ASP A 68 10.69 2.14 -1.97
C ASP A 68 11.56 1.53 -3.09
N GLY A 69 11.78 2.32 -4.15
CA GLY A 69 12.53 1.90 -5.34
C GLY A 69 11.78 0.97 -6.29
N ILE A 70 10.48 0.70 -6.07
CA ILE A 70 9.61 -0.05 -6.99
C ILE A 70 8.75 0.93 -7.80
N GLU A 71 8.46 0.57 -9.05
CA GLU A 71 7.50 1.31 -9.87
C GLU A 71 6.07 1.04 -9.37
N VAL A 72 5.39 2.10 -8.96
CA VAL A 72 4.00 2.06 -8.48
C VAL A 72 3.10 2.73 -9.51
N GLN A 73 1.99 2.05 -9.86
CA GLN A 73 0.93 2.57 -10.72
C GLN A 73 -0.22 3.06 -9.85
N TYR A 74 -0.75 4.24 -10.16
CA TYR A 74 -1.80 4.93 -9.39
C TYR A 74 -3.07 5.07 -10.25
N TYR A 75 -4.25 4.86 -9.67
CA TYR A 75 -5.56 4.88 -10.35
C TYR A 75 -6.60 5.78 -9.68
#